data_AF-A0A2W6BMY7-F1
#
_entry.id   AF-A0A2W6BMY7-F1
#
_cell.length_a   1.000
_cell.length_b   1.000
_cell.length_c   1.000
_cell.angle_alpha   90.00
_cell.angle_beta   90.00
_cell.angle_gamma   90.00
#
_symmetry.space_group_name_H-M   'P 1'
#
loop_
_entity.id
_entity.type
_entity.pdbx_description
1 polymer ?
#
loop_
_entity_poly.entity_id
_entity_poly.type
_entity_poly.pdbx_seq_one_letter_code
_entity_poly.pdbx_strand_id
1 'polypeptide(L)'
;MSCEGQVWRLYHSDQLLGEFTVTDADFPWLNATFRATEAFLPWRSVFDDALHLINDLDDHYQQWEDAYRRIQDALTLRHPSGRAVAEFLLHIEGDTAWWRWSDEPFPSNENDAA
;
A
#
# COMPACT_ATOMS: atom_id res chain seq x y z
N MET A 1 -8.84 9.23 -18.64
CA MET A 1 -9.91 8.82 -17.72
C MET A 1 -9.41 9.17 -16.33
N SER A 2 -9.89 10.27 -15.77
CA SER A 2 -9.39 10.79 -14.50
C SER A 2 -9.85 9.90 -13.34
N CYS A 3 -8.90 9.29 -12.63
CA CYS A 3 -9.17 8.60 -11.36
C CYS A 3 -9.35 9.61 -10.20
N GLU A 4 -9.22 10.90 -10.48
CA GLU A 4 -9.39 12.01 -9.55
C GLU A 4 -10.77 11.96 -8.86
N GLY A 5 -10.78 12.08 -7.53
CA GLY A 5 -11.97 12.00 -6.68
C GLY A 5 -12.39 10.59 -6.27
N GLN A 6 -11.66 9.54 -6.68
CA GLN A 6 -11.93 8.19 -6.20
C GLN A 6 -11.52 8.01 -4.74
N VAL A 7 -12.43 7.44 -3.94
CA VAL A 7 -12.18 7.16 -2.53
C VAL A 7 -11.87 5.67 -2.35
N TRP A 8 -10.64 5.38 -1.96
CA TRP A 8 -10.17 4.06 -1.60
C TRP A 8 -10.19 3.88 -0.09
N ARG A 9 -10.30 2.64 0.37
CA ARG A 9 -10.42 2.35 1.81
C ARG A 9 -9.45 1.26 2.22
N LEU A 10 -8.73 1.51 3.31
CA LEU A 10 -7.82 0.56 3.94
C LEU A 10 -8.51 -0.09 5.14
N TYR A 11 -8.52 -1.41 5.17
CA TYR A 11 -9.07 -2.19 6.27
C TYR A 11 -7.99 -3.06 6.91
N HIS A 12 -8.10 -3.31 8.21
CA HIS A 12 -7.32 -4.30 8.95
C HIS A 12 -8.29 -5.19 9.71
N SER A 13 -8.38 -6.48 9.37
CA SER A 13 -9.29 -7.43 10.04
C SER A 13 -10.72 -6.86 10.23
N ASP A 14 -11.29 -6.26 9.18
CA ASP A 14 -12.60 -5.57 9.14
C ASP A 14 -12.68 -4.16 9.77
N GLN A 15 -11.62 -3.70 10.45
CA GLN A 15 -11.53 -2.35 10.99
C GLN A 15 -11.04 -1.36 9.94
N LEU A 16 -11.77 -0.25 9.72
CA LEU A 16 -11.33 0.82 8.82
C LEU A 16 -10.11 1.53 9.42
N LEU A 17 -8.98 1.51 8.71
CA LEU A 17 -7.77 2.24 9.09
C LEU A 17 -7.77 3.67 8.55
N GLY A 18 -8.29 3.87 7.34
CA GLY A 18 -8.36 5.19 6.73
C GLY A 18 -8.87 5.15 5.30
N GLU A 19 -9.08 6.34 4.76
CA GLU A 19 -9.59 6.54 3.41
C GLU A 19 -8.57 7.33 2.58
N PHE A 20 -8.38 6.95 1.33
CA PHE A 20 -7.53 7.68 0.38
C PHE A 20 -8.40 8.36 -0.66
N THR A 21 -8.29 9.67 -0.77
CA THR A 21 -8.98 10.44 -1.81
C THR A 21 -8.00 10.73 -2.94
N VAL A 22 -8.12 10.03 -4.06
CA VAL A 22 -7.24 10.21 -5.23
C VAL A 22 -7.31 11.66 -5.70
N THR A 23 -6.18 12.34 -5.64
CA THR A 23 -6.01 13.72 -6.10
C THR A 23 -5.39 13.76 -7.48
N ASP A 24 -4.54 12.78 -7.79
CA ASP A 24 -3.78 12.72 -9.03
C ASP A 24 -3.41 11.26 -9.37
N ALA A 25 -3.12 10.97 -10.63
CA ALA A 25 -2.76 9.63 -11.08
C ALA A 25 -1.60 9.70 -12.08
N ASP A 26 -0.39 9.41 -11.61
CA ASP A 26 0.84 9.40 -12.42
C ASP A 26 1.26 7.96 -12.69
N PHE A 27 0.74 7.37 -13.76
CA PHE A 27 0.93 5.94 -14.07
C PHE A 27 2.42 5.54 -14.02
N PRO A 28 2.82 4.51 -13.25
CA PRO A 28 1.97 3.45 -12.66
C PRO A 28 1.42 3.72 -11.24
N TRP A 29 1.62 4.93 -10.69
CA TRP A 29 1.25 5.30 -9.33
C TRP A 29 -0.05 6.13 -9.28
N LEU A 30 -0.79 6.00 -8.19
CA LEU A 30 -1.93 6.83 -7.84
C LEU A 30 -1.54 7.70 -6.65
N ASN A 31 -1.76 9.00 -6.73
CA ASN A 31 -1.51 9.97 -5.67
C ASN A 31 -2.84 10.34 -5.01
N ALA A 32 -2.87 10.31 -3.68
CA ALA A 32 -4.06 10.64 -2.91
C ALA A 32 -3.74 11.34 -1.60
N THR A 33 -4.75 12.02 -1.08
CA THR A 33 -4.74 12.46 0.31
C THR A 33 -5.25 11.32 1.20
N PHE A 34 -4.43 10.89 2.15
CA PHE A 34 -4.79 9.90 3.14
C PHE A 34 -5.41 10.54 4.38
N ARG A 35 -6.59 10.06 4.76
CA ARG A 35 -7.25 10.38 6.01
C ARG A 35 -7.16 9.20 6.96
N ALA A 36 -6.12 9.22 7.78
CA ALA A 36 -5.91 8.24 8.83
C ALA A 36 -7.00 8.34 9.92
N THR A 37 -7.42 7.19 10.43
CA THR A 37 -8.21 7.09 11.67
C THR A 37 -7.30 6.76 12.85
N GLU A 38 -7.84 6.77 14.07
CA GLU A 38 -7.10 6.36 15.28
C GLU A 38 -6.57 4.92 15.19
N ALA A 39 -7.25 4.06 14.43
CA ALA A 39 -6.82 2.68 14.18
C ALA A 39 -5.53 2.58 13.36
N PHE A 40 -5.16 3.62 12.60
CA PHE A 40 -3.95 3.65 11.80
C PHE A 40 -2.70 4.05 12.59
N LEU A 41 -2.85 4.68 13.76
CA LEU A 41 -1.72 5.11 14.59
C LEU A 41 -0.64 4.03 14.80
N PRO A 42 -0.97 2.76 15.14
CA PRO A 42 0.05 1.70 15.27
C PRO A 42 0.69 1.29 13.94
N TRP A 43 -0.01 1.47 12.82
CA TRP A 43 0.49 1.13 11.47
C TRP A 43 1.42 2.20 10.92
N ARG A 44 1.32 3.44 11.40
CA ARG A 44 2.15 4.56 10.92
C ARG A 44 3.64 4.24 11.01
N SER A 45 4.10 3.66 12.12
CA SER A 45 5.51 3.24 12.26
C SER A 45 5.87 2.12 11.29
N VAL A 46 4.98 1.15 11.05
CA VAL A 46 5.23 0.06 10.10
C VAL A 46 5.43 0.57 8.67
N PHE A 47 4.63 1.56 8.26
CA PHE A 47 4.80 2.21 6.96
C PHE A 47 6.07 3.05 6.88
N ASP A 48 6.43 3.74 7.96
CA ASP A 48 7.66 4.54 8.04
C ASP A 48 8.92 3.65 7.95
N ASP A 49 8.92 2.51 8.65
CA ASP A 49 9.97 1.49 8.55
C ASP A 49 10.07 0.91 7.12
N ALA A 50 8.92 0.54 6.51
CA ALA A 50 8.90 0.03 5.15
C ALA A 50 9.37 1.07 4.11
N LEU A 51 9.11 2.35 4.34
CA LEU A 51 9.56 3.47 3.52
C LEU A 51 11.07 3.70 3.69
N HIS A 52 11.60 3.59 4.90
CA HIS A 52 13.04 3.64 5.14
C HIS A 52 13.76 2.51 4.41
N LEU A 53 13.26 1.27 4.50
CA LEU A 53 13.84 0.10 3.82
C LEU A 53 13.84 0.23 2.28
N ILE A 54 12.95 1.05 1.70
CA ILE A 54 12.96 1.34 0.27
C ILE A 54 14.19 2.13 -0.18
N ASN A 55 14.75 2.97 0.69
CA ASN A 55 15.93 3.74 0.32
C ASN A 55 17.17 2.84 0.16
N ASP A 56 17.21 1.72 0.89
CA ASP A 56 18.31 0.73 0.87
C ASP A 56 17.85 -0.62 0.29
N LEU A 57 16.94 -0.59 -0.69
CA LEU A 57 16.28 -1.80 -1.22
C LEU A 57 17.27 -2.80 -1.85
N ASP A 58 18.44 -2.34 -2.31
CA ASP A 58 19.49 -3.19 -2.90
C ASP A 58 20.14 -4.11 -1.84
N ASP A 59 20.40 -3.59 -0.64
CA ASP A 59 20.97 -4.34 0.49
C ASP A 59 19.91 -5.04 1.35
N HIS A 60 18.69 -4.49 1.40
CA HIS A 60 17.62 -4.92 2.32
C HIS A 60 16.37 -5.48 1.62
N TYR A 61 16.47 -5.90 0.35
CA TYR A 61 15.34 -6.39 -0.44
C TYR A 61 14.46 -7.42 0.29
N GLN A 62 15.05 -8.46 0.88
CA GLN A 62 14.29 -9.50 1.59
C GLN A 62 13.57 -8.96 2.83
N GLN A 63 14.21 -8.07 3.58
CA GLN A 63 13.62 -7.49 4.78
C GLN A 63 12.47 -6.56 4.43
N TRP A 64 12.63 -5.80 3.34
CA TRP A 64 11.56 -5.02 2.75
C TRP A 64 10.40 -5.91 2.31
N GLU A 65 10.66 -6.98 1.56
CA GLU A 65 9.63 -7.92 1.08
C GLU A 65 8.88 -8.56 2.25
N ASP A 66 9.56 -9.04 3.29
CA ASP A 66 8.95 -9.62 4.48
C ASP A 66 8.06 -8.62 5.23
N ALA A 67 8.54 -7.37 5.41
CA ALA A 67 7.75 -6.30 6.01
C ALA A 67 6.52 -6.00 5.14
N TYR A 68 6.69 -5.96 3.83
CA TYR A 68 5.63 -5.71 2.87
C TYR A 68 4.56 -6.80 2.88
N ARG A 69 4.99 -8.06 2.89
CA ARG A 69 4.11 -9.22 2.95
C ARG A 69 3.26 -9.21 4.22
N ARG A 70 3.82 -8.80 5.36
CA ARG A 70 3.04 -8.61 6.61
C ARG A 70 1.99 -7.53 6.49
N ILE A 71 2.30 -6.42 5.82
CA ILE A 71 1.33 -5.36 5.54
C ILE A 71 0.20 -5.91 4.67
N GLN A 72 0.51 -6.64 3.61
CA GLN A 72 -0.50 -7.19 2.70
C GLN A 72 -1.34 -8.31 3.33
N ASP A 73 -0.74 -9.15 4.18
CA ASP A 73 -1.46 -10.21 4.89
C ASP A 73 -2.43 -9.64 5.94
N ALA A 74 -2.02 -8.56 6.62
CA ALA A 74 -2.83 -7.92 7.65
C ALA A 74 -3.84 -6.89 7.09
N LEU A 75 -3.49 -6.20 6.01
CA LEU A 75 -4.25 -5.07 5.47
C LEU A 75 -4.93 -5.43 4.15
N THR A 76 -6.18 -5.01 4.02
CA THR A 76 -6.96 -5.15 2.79
C THR A 76 -7.22 -3.77 2.20
N LEU A 77 -6.67 -3.51 1.02
CA LEU A 77 -7.00 -2.33 0.23
C LEU A 77 -8.22 -2.61 -0.65
N ARG A 78 -9.26 -1.78 -0.53
CA ARG A 78 -10.49 -1.88 -1.35
C ARG A 78 -10.55 -0.76 -2.38
N HIS A 79 -10.73 -1.17 -3.63
CA HIS A 79 -11.03 -0.32 -4.77
C HIS A 79 -12.37 0.42 -4.53
N PRO A 80 -12.56 1.65 -5.04
CA PRO A 80 -13.83 2.39 -4.97
C PRO A 80 -15.03 1.62 -5.55
N SER A 81 -14.78 0.67 -6.46
CA SER A 81 -15.81 -0.24 -6.99
C SER A 81 -16.25 -1.32 -6.00
N GLY A 82 -15.63 -1.41 -4.82
CA GLY A 82 -15.94 -2.36 -3.75
C GLY A 82 -15.15 -3.67 -3.80
N ARG A 83 -14.21 -3.83 -4.72
CA ARG A 83 -13.36 -5.04 -4.82
C ARG A 83 -12.09 -4.89 -3.99
N ALA A 84 -11.67 -5.96 -3.32
CA ALA A 84 -10.33 -6.03 -2.74
C ALA A 84 -9.31 -6.27 -3.86
N VAL A 85 -8.18 -5.59 -3.81
CA VAL A 85 -7.06 -5.83 -4.73
C VAL A 85 -6.29 -7.05 -4.26
N ALA A 86 -5.76 -7.84 -5.21
CA ALA A 86 -4.96 -9.02 -4.88
C ALA A 86 -3.62 -8.60 -4.25
N GLU A 87 -3.00 -7.59 -4.83
CA GLU A 87 -1.69 -7.11 -4.44
C GLU A 87 -1.65 -5.59 -4.61
N PHE A 88 -1.10 -4.90 -3.63
CA PHE A 88 -0.88 -3.46 -3.70
C PHE A 88 0.45 -3.09 -3.07
N LEU A 89 1.01 -2.00 -3.55
CA LEU A 89 2.22 -1.38 -3.04
C LEU A 89 1.91 0.09 -2.73
N LEU A 90 1.55 0.32 -1.48
CA LEU A 90 1.17 1.56 -0.82
C LEU A 90 2.30 2.15 0.03
N HIS A 91 2.48 3.46 -0.14
CA HIS A 91 3.32 4.33 0.67
C HIS A 91 2.46 5.43 1.27
N ILE A 92 2.74 5.76 2.53
CA ILE A 92 2.04 6.80 3.28
C ILE A 92 3.09 7.65 3.97
N GLU A 93 3.09 8.94 3.67
CA GLU A 93 3.92 9.94 4.34
C GLU A 93 3.01 11.06 4.87
N GLY A 94 2.76 11.04 6.17
CA GLY A 94 1.84 11.97 6.81
C GLY A 94 0.41 11.83 6.28
N ASP A 95 -0.07 12.87 5.59
CA ASP A 95 -1.41 12.93 4.97
C ASP A 95 -1.39 12.66 3.47
N THR A 96 -0.21 12.38 2.89
CA THR A 96 -0.05 12.04 1.48
C THR A 96 0.17 10.55 1.36
N ALA A 97 -0.48 9.92 0.39
CA ALA A 97 -0.26 8.53 0.07
C ALA A 97 -0.16 8.34 -1.44
N TRP A 98 0.73 7.44 -1.82
CA TRP A 98 0.84 7.00 -3.19
C TRP A 98 0.92 5.48 -3.23
N TRP A 99 0.17 4.88 -4.14
CA TRP A 99 0.23 3.43 -4.30
C TRP A 99 0.09 3.02 -5.75
N ARG A 100 0.60 1.83 -6.02
CA ARG A 100 0.25 1.06 -7.21
C ARG A 100 -0.44 -0.22 -6.76
N TRP A 101 -1.26 -0.79 -7.62
CA TRP A 101 -1.96 -2.03 -7.34
C TRP A 101 -1.92 -2.93 -8.57
N SER A 102 -2.07 -4.23 -8.33
CA SER A 102 -2.14 -5.24 -9.37
C SER A 102 -3.31 -6.18 -9.08
N ASP A 103 -4.06 -6.53 -10.12
CA ASP A 103 -5.15 -7.52 -10.04
C ASP A 103 -4.59 -8.95 -9.98
N GLU A 104 -3.36 -9.14 -10.47
CA GLU A 104 -2.57 -10.36 -10.35
C GLU A 104 -1.48 -10.17 -9.28
N PRO A 105 -1.16 -11.20 -8.47
CA PRO A 105 -0.02 -11.13 -7.56
C PRO A 105 1.27 -10.86 -8.36
N PHE A 106 2.16 -10.03 -7.83
CA PHE A 106 3.48 -9.85 -8.43
C PHE A 106 4.17 -11.22 -8.44
N PRO A 107 4.93 -11.52 -9.51
CA PRO A 107 5.76 -12.71 -9.50
C PRO A 107 6.66 -12.63 -8.27
N SER A 108 6.47 -13.57 -7.34
CA SER A 108 7.47 -13.82 -6.31
C SER A 108 8.75 -14.13 -7.08
N ASN A 109 9.85 -13.46 -6.76
CA ASN A 109 11.15 -13.74 -7.36
C ASN A 109 11.69 -15.09 -6.82
N GLU A 110 10.90 -16.15 -6.91
CA GLU A 110 11.29 -17.54 -6.69
C GLU A 110 11.88 -18.04 -8.01
N ASN A 111 13.03 -17.49 -8.38
CA ASN A 111 13.81 -17.99 -9.50
C ASN A 111 15.31 -17.68 -9.29
N ASP A 112 15.90 -18.25 -8.23
CA ASP A 112 17.30 -18.72 -8.26
C ASP A 112 17.54 -19.70 -7.10
N ALA A 113 17.05 -20.93 -7.26
CA ALA A 113 17.55 -22.08 -6.51
C ALA A 113 17.50 -23.30 -7.43
N ALA A 114 18.48 -23.39 -8.32
CA ALA A 114 18.80 -24.59 -9.08
C ALA A 114 20.13 -25.18 -8.58
#